data_AF-A0A5C9BCL3-F1
#
_entry.id   AF-A0A5C9BCL3-F1
#
_cell.length_a   1.000
_cell.length_b   1.000
_cell.length_c   1.000
_cell.angle_alpha   90.00
_cell.angle_beta   90.00
_cell.angle_gamma   90.00
#
_symmetry.space_group_name_H-M   'P 1'
#
loop_
_entity.id
_entity.type
_entity.pdbx_description
1 polymer ?
#
loop_
_entity_poly.entity_id
_entity_poly.type
_entity_poly.pdbx_seq_one_letter_code
_entity_poly.pdbx_strand_id
1 'polypeptide(L)'
;MFVPPYFSRRDVLRRCGTGLGLLGLASLLSEEPRAAEESVTPLAPKRPHFDARAKHVVHLFMNGGPSHVDTFDPKPKLSEWHGKPLPAGNLRTERKTGA
;
A
#
# COMPACT_ATOMS: atom_id res chain seq x y z
N MET A 1 54.39 36.22 -19.61
CA MET A 1 54.91 35.10 -18.80
C MET A 1 53.71 34.42 -18.15
N PHE A 2 53.27 33.28 -18.68
CA PHE A 2 52.03 32.61 -18.27
C PHE A 2 52.40 31.55 -17.22
N VAL A 3 51.99 31.75 -15.96
CA VAL A 3 52.23 30.81 -14.86
C VAL A 3 51.14 29.73 -14.94
N PRO A 4 51.47 28.44 -15.17
CA PRO A 4 50.45 27.40 -15.21
C PRO A 4 49.86 27.22 -13.80
N PRO A 5 48.53 27.05 -13.67
CA PRO A 5 47.92 26.78 -12.38
C PRO A 5 48.44 25.43 -11.84
N TYR A 6 48.81 25.41 -10.55
CA TYR A 6 49.35 24.22 -9.86
C TYR A 6 48.45 22.98 -9.94
N PHE A 7 47.17 23.16 -10.27
CA PHE A 7 46.25 22.08 -10.61
C PHE A 7 45.38 22.46 -11.81
N SER A 8 45.29 21.56 -12.79
CA SER A 8 44.30 21.70 -13.85
C SER A 8 42.90 21.32 -13.32
N ARG A 9 41.84 21.82 -13.98
CA ARG A 9 40.45 21.41 -13.67
C ARG A 9 40.28 19.88 -13.67
N ARG A 10 41.00 19.19 -14.56
CA ARG A 10 41.00 17.72 -14.65
C ARG A 10 41.67 17.07 -13.45
N ASP A 11 42.71 17.68 -12.89
CA ASP A 11 43.39 17.17 -11.68
C ASP A 11 42.50 17.31 -10.45
N VAL A 12 41.77 18.43 -10.34
CA VAL A 12 40.80 18.63 -9.26
C VAL A 12 39.67 17.61 -9.35
N LEU A 13 39.09 17.40 -10.55
CA LEU A 13 38.04 16.40 -10.75
C LEU A 13 38.53 14.97 -10.46
N ARG A 14 39.76 14.63 -10.85
CA ARG A 14 40.36 13.31 -10.58
C ARG A 14 40.63 13.07 -9.10
N ARG A 15 41.06 14.11 -8.36
CA ARG A 15 41.40 13.98 -6.94
C ARG A 15 40.20 14.08 -6.01
N CYS A 16 39.20 14.88 -6.35
CA CYS A 16 38.02 15.10 -5.50
C CYS A 16 36.81 14.25 -5.90
N GLY A 17 36.72 13.80 -7.16
CA GLY A 17 35.56 13.06 -7.68
C GLY A 17 35.42 11.64 -7.15
N THR A 18 36.52 11.01 -6.74
CA THR A 18 36.54 9.61 -6.26
C THR A 18 35.88 9.44 -4.88
N GLY A 19 35.74 10.53 -4.10
CA GLY A 19 35.17 10.50 -2.75
C GLY A 19 33.66 10.83 -2.67
N LEU A 20 33.06 11.37 -3.73
CA LEU A 20 31.64 11.77 -3.73
C LEU A 20 30.70 10.58 -3.47
N GLY A 21 31.03 9.40 -3.98
CA GLY A 21 30.26 8.18 -3.71
C GLY A 21 30.31 7.72 -2.25
N LEU A 22 31.40 8.03 -1.52
CA LEU A 22 31.53 7.68 -0.10
C LEU A 22 30.56 8.47 0.79
N LEU A 23 30.16 9.68 0.39
CA LEU A 23 29.13 10.45 1.11
C LEU A 23 27.76 9.76 1.04
N GLY A 24 27.41 9.21 -0.13
CA GLY A 24 26.20 8.40 -0.29
C GLY A 24 26.29 7.07 0.47
N LEU A 25 27.44 6.39 0.41
CA LEU A 25 27.68 5.16 1.16
C LEU A 25 27.62 5.39 2.68
N ALA A 26 28.15 6.50 3.18
CA ALA A 26 28.06 6.87 4.58
C ALA A 26 26.59 7.06 5.01
N SER A 27 25.74 7.64 4.16
CA SER A 27 24.30 7.74 4.42
C SER A 27 23.64 6.36 4.49
N LEU A 28 23.97 5.45 3.56
CA LEU A 28 23.42 4.09 3.55
C LEU A 28 23.90 3.23 4.73
N LEU A 29 25.13 3.46 5.21
CA LEU A 29 25.68 2.80 6.40
C LEU A 29 25.20 3.43 7.71
N SER A 30 24.83 4.72 7.68
CA SER A 30 24.26 5.44 8.85
C SER A 30 22.77 5.18 9.01
N GLU A 31 22.08 4.76 7.94
CA GLU A 31 20.81 4.07 8.10
C GLU A 31 21.10 2.76 8.83
N GLU A 32 20.85 2.75 10.14
CA GLU A 32 20.73 1.48 10.85
C GLU A 32 19.78 0.59 10.04
N PRO A 33 20.05 -0.72 9.93
CA PRO A 33 19.04 -1.61 9.41
C PRO A 33 17.82 -1.42 10.30
N ARG A 34 16.82 -0.71 9.78
CA ARG A 34 15.42 -1.01 10.08
C ARG A 34 15.14 -2.38 9.48
N ALA A 35 15.89 -3.40 9.92
CA ALA A 35 15.33 -4.70 10.13
C ALA A 35 14.11 -4.38 11.00
N ALA A 36 12.95 -4.29 10.36
CA ALA A 36 11.69 -4.36 11.05
C ALA A 36 11.88 -5.52 12.00
N GLU A 37 11.95 -5.24 13.32
CA GLU A 37 12.33 -6.19 14.36
C GLU A 37 11.86 -7.56 13.91
N GLU A 38 12.81 -8.35 13.39
CA GLU A 38 12.46 -9.53 12.62
C GLU A 38 11.98 -10.48 13.69
N SER A 39 10.67 -10.45 13.89
CA SER A 39 10.02 -11.27 14.87
C SER A 39 10.46 -12.69 14.53
N VAL A 40 11.15 -13.33 15.47
CA VAL A 40 11.70 -14.69 15.37
C VAL A 40 10.66 -15.69 14.82
N THR A 41 9.38 -15.32 14.86
CA THR A 41 8.26 -15.94 14.16
C THR A 41 7.64 -15.01 13.10
N PRO A 42 7.59 -15.37 11.81
CA PRO A 42 6.98 -14.57 10.73
C PRO A 42 5.50 -14.20 10.92
N LEU A 43 4.81 -14.92 11.81
CA LEU A 43 3.41 -14.73 12.16
C LEU A 43 3.22 -13.96 13.49
N ALA A 44 4.28 -13.35 14.03
CA ALA A 44 4.13 -12.54 15.23
C ALA A 44 3.21 -11.35 14.97
N PRO A 45 2.39 -10.97 15.97
CA PRO A 45 1.62 -9.73 15.91
C PRO A 45 2.53 -8.52 15.68
N LYS A 46 2.26 -7.75 14.61
CA LYS A 46 2.96 -6.50 14.33
C LYS A 46 2.35 -5.35 15.13
N ARG A 47 3.19 -4.41 15.55
CA ARG A 47 2.71 -3.16 16.15
C ARG A 47 1.90 -2.36 15.11
N PRO A 48 0.69 -1.88 15.45
CA PRO A 48 -0.09 -1.03 14.56
C PRO A 48 0.58 0.34 14.41
N HIS A 49 0.29 1.05 13.31
CA HIS A 49 0.81 2.41 13.08
C HIS A 49 0.22 3.45 14.04
N PHE A 50 -0.93 3.14 14.64
CA PHE A 50 -1.63 3.99 15.59
C PHE A 50 -2.06 3.19 16.81
N ASP A 51 -2.14 3.86 17.96
CA ASP A 51 -2.64 3.25 19.18
C ASP A 51 -4.11 2.81 19.03
N ALA A 52 -4.39 1.59 19.47
CA ALA A 52 -5.76 1.10 19.54
C ALA A 52 -6.58 1.92 20.55
N ARG A 53 -7.55 2.69 20.06
CA ARG A 53 -8.49 3.45 20.90
C ARG A 53 -9.64 2.57 21.42
N ALA A 54 -10.04 1.56 20.64
CA ALA A 54 -11.11 0.63 20.99
C ALA A 54 -10.56 -0.59 21.74
N LYS A 55 -11.21 -0.97 22.85
CA LYS A 55 -10.85 -2.16 23.65
C LYS A 55 -11.50 -3.44 23.13
N HIS A 56 -12.70 -3.33 22.56
CA HIS A 56 -13.47 -4.46 22.01
C HIS A 56 -14.14 -4.03 20.71
N VAL A 57 -14.14 -4.93 19.72
CA VAL A 57 -14.80 -4.72 18.42
C VAL A 57 -15.75 -5.89 18.18
N VAL A 58 -17.03 -5.59 17.96
CA VAL A 58 -18.04 -6.57 17.54
C VAL A 58 -18.42 -6.21 16.10
N HIS A 59 -18.02 -7.05 15.14
CA HIS A 59 -18.34 -6.84 13.73
C HIS A 59 -19.57 -7.68 13.36
N LEU A 60 -20.68 -7.02 13.05
CA LEU A 60 -21.92 -7.65 12.63
C LEU A 60 -22.09 -7.49 11.12
N PHE A 61 -22.02 -8.60 10.36
CA PHE A 61 -22.27 -8.59 8.93
C PHE A 61 -23.73 -8.95 8.64
N MET A 62 -24.57 -7.93 8.42
CA MET A 62 -25.98 -8.09 8.12
C MET A 62 -26.18 -8.09 6.60
N ASN A 63 -26.59 -9.22 6.04
CA ASN A 63 -26.97 -9.31 4.63
C ASN A 63 -28.26 -8.51 4.39
N GLY A 64 -28.29 -7.69 3.33
CA GLY A 64 -29.49 -6.96 2.90
C GLY A 64 -29.52 -5.46 3.19
N GLY A 65 -28.45 -4.89 3.75
CA GLY A 65 -28.31 -3.43 3.84
C GLY A 65 -27.95 -2.81 2.49
N PRO A 66 -28.46 -1.60 2.16
CA PRO A 66 -28.01 -0.88 0.97
C PRO A 66 -26.52 -0.59 1.11
N SER A 67 -25.73 -1.02 0.12
CA SER A 67 -24.31 -0.67 0.06
C SER A 67 -24.18 0.86 -0.01
N HIS A 68 -23.22 1.44 0.71
CA HIS A 68 -22.93 2.87 0.61
C HIS A 68 -22.62 3.28 -0.85
N VAL A 69 -22.02 2.36 -1.61
CA VAL A 69 -21.73 2.52 -3.04
C VAL A 69 -23.01 2.55 -3.89
N ASP A 70 -24.07 1.89 -3.43
CA ASP A 70 -25.30 1.66 -4.19
C ASP A 70 -26.46 2.56 -3.77
N THR A 71 -26.32 3.30 -2.67
CA THR A 71 -27.43 4.03 -2.03
C THR A 71 -27.86 5.26 -2.84
N PHE A 72 -26.94 5.87 -3.59
CA PHE A 72 -27.18 7.14 -4.29
C PHE A 72 -26.92 7.11 -5.80
N ASP A 73 -26.60 5.93 -6.35
CA ASP A 73 -26.41 5.77 -7.79
C ASP A 73 -27.67 5.16 -8.42
N PRO A 74 -28.42 5.90 -9.26
CA PRO A 74 -29.60 5.36 -9.92
C PRO A 74 -29.19 4.26 -10.91
N LYS A 75 -29.73 3.05 -10.69
CA LYS A 75 -29.45 1.88 -11.53
C LYS A 75 -30.66 1.58 -12.43
N PRO A 76 -30.79 2.22 -13.60
CA PRO A 76 -31.97 2.09 -14.47
C PRO A 76 -32.22 0.65 -14.93
N LYS A 77 -31.14 -0.13 -15.15
CA LYS A 77 -31.25 -1.55 -15.47
C LYS A 77 -31.87 -2.36 -14.31
N LEU A 78 -31.59 -2.05 -13.05
CA LEU A 78 -32.26 -2.77 -11.95
C LEU A 78 -33.77 -2.54 -11.96
N SER A 79 -34.23 -1.33 -12.29
CA SER A 79 -35.65 -1.03 -12.46
C SER A 79 -36.27 -1.77 -13.66
N GLU A 80 -35.55 -1.83 -14.78
CA GLU A 80 -36.01 -2.54 -15.99
C GLU A 80 -36.16 -4.05 -15.76
N TRP A 81 -35.25 -4.63 -14.98
CA TRP A 81 -35.19 -6.07 -14.72
C TRP A 81 -35.86 -6.48 -13.40
N HIS A 82 -36.46 -5.53 -12.68
CA HIS A 82 -37.16 -5.79 -11.42
C HIS A 82 -38.31 -6.78 -11.61
N GLY A 83 -38.35 -7.83 -10.79
CA GLY A 83 -39.39 -8.86 -10.82
C GLY A 83 -39.32 -9.83 -12.00
N LYS A 84 -38.33 -9.69 -12.91
CA LYS A 84 -38.14 -10.63 -14.02
C LYS A 84 -37.34 -11.85 -13.54
N PRO A 85 -37.73 -13.08 -13.93
CA PRO A 85 -36.94 -14.25 -13.64
C PRO A 85 -35.58 -14.17 -14.35
N LEU A 86 -34.53 -14.66 -13.69
CA LEU A 86 -33.20 -14.67 -14.26
C LEU A 86 -33.17 -15.51 -15.55
N PRO A 87 -32.53 -15.03 -16.63
CA PRO A 87 -32.55 -15.71 -17.94
C PRO A 87 -32.00 -17.14 -17.92
N ALA A 88 -31.12 -17.45 -16.96
CA ALA A 88 -30.38 -18.71 -16.91
C ALA A 88 -31.10 -19.86 -16.19
N GLY A 89 -32.24 -19.62 -15.54
CA GLY A 89 -32.93 -20.63 -14.73
C GLY A 89 -32.11 -21.09 -13.51
N ASN A 90 -32.76 -21.16 -12.34
CA ASN A 90 -32.19 -21.59 -11.06
C ASN A 90 -30.66 -21.45 -10.95
N LEU A 91 -30.18 -20.23 -10.70
CA LEU A 91 -28.84 -20.08 -10.14
C LEU A 91 -28.80 -20.94 -8.87
N ARG A 92 -27.89 -21.90 -8.80
CA ARG A 92 -27.60 -22.66 -7.58
C ARG A 92 -26.97 -21.69 -6.58
N THR A 93 -27.79 -20.88 -5.93
CA THR A 93 -27.40 -20.16 -4.73
C THR A 93 -27.52 -21.14 -3.56
N GLU A 94 -26.59 -21.07 -2.62
CA GLU A 94 -26.58 -21.97 -1.45
C GLU A 94 -27.83 -21.80 -0.56
N ARG A 95 -28.61 -20.73 -0.75
CA ARG A 95 -29.86 -20.45 -0.03
C ARG A 95 -31.07 -20.44 -0.96
N LYS A 96 -32.12 -21.15 -0.55
CA LYS A 96 -33.48 -21.11 -1.15
C LYS A 96 -34.10 -19.70 -1.27
N THR A 97 -33.56 -18.69 -0.58
CA THR A 97 -34.12 -17.33 -0.50
C THR A 97 -33.25 -16.25 -1.16
N GLY A 98 -32.22 -16.63 -1.91
CA GLY A 98 -31.43 -15.67 -2.70
C GLY A 98 -32.12 -15.37 -4.02
N ALA A 99 -33.12 -14.49 -3.98
CA ALA A 99 -33.70 -13.82 -5.15
C ALA A 99 -33.12 -12.40 -5.22
#